data_AF-V2V6Q3-F1
#
_entry.id   AF-V2V6Q3-F1
#
_cell.length_a   1.000
_cell.length_b   1.000
_cell.length_c   1.000
_cell.angle_alpha   90.00
_cell.angle_beta   90.00
_cell.angle_gamma   90.00
#
_symmetry.space_group_name_H-M   'P 1'
#
loop_
_entity.id
_entity.type
_entity.pdbx_description
1 polymer ?
#
loop_
_entity_poly.entity_id
_entity_poly.type
_entity_poly.pdbx_seq_one_letter_code
_entity_poly.pdbx_strand_id
1 'polypeptide(L)'
;MTVLSVGDNEEVIHFFMGVSSHFESVFKNSQLDVNSLINSYYSKFTNERFVGIYGLAPENQELWEHWGYFEVALRVYYYEVLNHTPDKLAYIKWLNNFIEEYRTRQI
;
A
#
# COMPACT_ATOMS: atom_id res chain seq x y z
N MET A 1 8.76 14.49 9.18
CA MET A 1 8.80 13.04 9.47
C MET A 1 7.52 12.72 10.21
N THR A 2 6.56 12.12 9.52
CA THR A 2 5.23 11.86 10.06
C THR A 2 5.27 10.55 10.86
N VAL A 3 4.58 10.48 12.00
CA VAL A 3 4.50 9.27 12.82
C VAL A 3 3.53 8.29 12.15
N LEU A 4 3.88 7.00 12.12
CA LEU A 4 2.99 5.94 11.68
C LEU A 4 1.84 5.81 12.69
N SER A 5 0.61 6.01 12.23
CA SER A 5 -0.62 6.12 13.05
C SER A 5 -1.69 5.15 12.55
N VAL A 6 -1.29 3.90 12.30
CA VAL A 6 -2.15 2.83 11.76
C VAL A 6 -2.85 2.06 12.88
N GLY A 7 -3.89 2.68 13.45
CA GLY A 7 -4.63 2.13 14.58
C GLY A 7 -3.79 1.98 15.85
N ASP A 8 -4.39 1.37 16.88
CA ASP A 8 -3.77 1.20 18.20
C ASP A 8 -3.28 -0.24 18.47
N ASN A 9 -3.44 -1.14 17.49
CA ASN A 9 -3.00 -2.52 17.59
C ASN A 9 -1.50 -2.63 17.23
N GLU A 10 -0.68 -3.11 18.19
CA GLU A 10 0.76 -3.31 18.01
C GLU A 10 1.10 -4.19 16.79
N GLU A 11 0.30 -5.22 16.50
CA GLU A 11 0.52 -6.10 15.35
C GLU A 11 0.37 -5.36 14.02
N VAL A 12 -0.66 -4.51 13.93
CA VAL A 12 -0.92 -3.67 12.74
C VAL A 12 0.21 -2.65 12.57
N ILE A 13 0.64 -2.02 13.67
CA ILE A 13 1.77 -1.07 13.64
C ILE A 13 3.05 -1.78 13.16
N HIS A 14 3.38 -2.94 13.74
CA HIS A 14 4.55 -3.74 13.34
C HIS A 14 4.48 -4.15 11.88
N PHE A 15 3.31 -4.59 11.40
CA PHE A 15 3.11 -4.94 10.00
C PHE A 15 3.43 -3.76 9.08
N PHE A 16 2.88 -2.58 9.37
CA PHE A 16 3.08 -1.39 8.52
C PHE A 16 4.49 -0.78 8.63
N MET A 17 5.24 -1.03 9.70
CA MET A 17 6.69 -0.77 9.73
C MET A 17 7.44 -1.63 8.71
N GLY A 18 7.05 -2.90 8.58
CA GLY A 18 7.57 -3.82 7.56
C GLY A 18 7.21 -3.38 6.14
N VAL A 19 5.98 -2.89 5.93
CA VAL A 19 5.54 -2.28 4.66
C VAL A 19 6.39 -1.05 4.32
N SER A 20 6.61 -0.15 5.28
CA SER A 20 7.44 1.06 5.08
C SER A 20 8.85 0.70 4.62
N SER A 21 9.48 -0.28 5.28
CA SER A 21 10.81 -0.76 4.91
C SER A 21 10.86 -1.35 3.50
N HIS A 22 9.83 -2.11 3.09
CA HIS A 22 9.74 -2.64 1.72
C HIS A 22 9.50 -1.52 0.70
N PHE A 23 8.63 -0.57 1.02
CA PHE A 23 8.34 0.58 0.16
C PHE A 23 9.62 1.36 -0.12
N GLU A 24 10.36 1.73 0.92
CA GLU A 24 11.63 2.45 0.78
C GLU A 24 12.65 1.62 -0.01
N SER A 25 12.68 0.30 0.15
CA SER A 25 13.59 -0.57 -0.61
C SER A 25 13.26 -0.65 -2.11
N VAL A 26 11.97 -0.60 -2.46
CA VAL A 26 11.51 -0.65 -3.86
C VAL A 26 11.63 0.73 -4.52
N PHE A 27 11.35 1.80 -3.77
CA PHE A 27 11.26 3.17 -4.27
C PHE A 27 12.37 4.09 -3.68
N LYS A 28 13.59 3.55 -3.50
CA LYS A 28 14.75 4.15 -2.78
C LYS A 28 15.10 5.61 -3.12
N ASN A 29 14.74 6.10 -4.30
CA ASN A 29 15.07 7.46 -4.76
C ASN A 29 13.89 8.42 -4.72
N SER A 30 12.76 7.99 -4.17
CA SER A 30 11.57 8.81 -4.06
C SER A 30 11.67 9.70 -2.81
N GLN A 31 11.54 11.02 -2.95
CA GLN A 31 11.50 11.95 -1.81
C GLN A 31 10.13 11.91 -1.10
N LEU A 32 9.55 10.72 -0.96
CA LEU A 32 8.19 10.51 -0.47
C LEU A 32 8.19 10.36 1.05
N ASP A 33 7.23 10.99 1.72
CA ASP A 33 6.95 10.72 3.13
C ASP A 33 6.14 9.41 3.23
N VAL A 34 6.85 8.28 3.28
CA VAL A 34 6.27 6.93 3.27
C VAL A 34 5.26 6.73 4.40
N ASN A 35 5.55 7.26 5.59
CA ASN A 35 4.62 7.15 6.72
C ASN A 35 3.31 7.92 6.47
N SER A 36 3.40 9.10 5.85
CA SER A 36 2.20 9.86 5.44
C SER A 36 1.37 9.08 4.41
N LEU A 37 2.01 8.47 3.42
CA LEU A 37 1.34 7.64 2.42
C LEU A 37 0.65 6.43 3.05
N ILE A 38 1.35 5.71 3.94
CA ILE A 38 0.78 4.56 4.65
C ILE A 38 -0.41 4.98 5.52
N ASN A 39 -0.30 6.07 6.27
CA ASN A 39 -1.40 6.58 7.10
C ASN A 39 -2.62 6.93 6.25
N SER A 40 -2.41 7.59 5.10
CA SER A 40 -3.47 7.95 4.15
C SER A 40 -4.15 6.70 3.58
N TYR A 41 -3.35 5.73 3.11
CA TYR A 41 -3.85 4.44 2.62
C TYR A 41 -4.67 3.72 3.68
N TYR A 42 -4.10 3.53 4.88
CA TYR A 42 -4.78 2.85 5.98
C TYR A 42 -6.12 3.51 6.32
N SER A 43 -6.14 4.84 6.45
CA SER A 43 -7.36 5.59 6.76
C SER A 43 -8.44 5.44 5.70
N LYS A 44 -8.08 5.40 4.41
CA LYS A 44 -9.03 5.22 3.31
C LYS A 44 -9.57 3.79 3.23
N PHE A 45 -8.68 2.81 3.23
CA PHE A 45 -9.04 1.41 2.95
C PHE A 45 -9.65 0.68 4.14
N THR A 46 -9.53 1.21 5.37
CA THR A 46 -10.29 0.76 6.54
C THR A 46 -11.65 1.45 6.69
N ASN A 47 -11.91 2.53 5.94
CA ASN A 47 -13.13 3.30 6.03
C ASN A 47 -14.22 2.74 5.12
N GLU A 48 -15.25 2.13 5.70
CA GLU A 48 -16.39 1.53 5.00
C GLU A 48 -17.08 2.47 4.03
N ARG A 49 -17.22 3.75 4.39
CA ARG A 49 -17.86 4.74 3.52
C ARG A 49 -17.02 5.05 2.29
N PHE A 50 -15.71 5.16 2.43
CA PHE A 50 -14.81 5.42 1.30
C PHE A 50 -14.80 4.23 0.34
N VAL A 51 -14.52 3.03 0.84
CA VAL A 51 -14.42 1.82 0.00
C VAL A 51 -15.77 1.43 -0.61
N GLY A 52 -16.88 1.71 0.08
CA GLY A 52 -18.24 1.47 -0.42
C GLY A 52 -18.58 2.27 -1.68
N ILE A 53 -18.00 3.48 -1.88
CA ILE A 53 -18.16 4.26 -3.12
C ILE A 53 -17.64 3.49 -4.34
N TYR A 54 -16.65 2.61 -4.13
CA TYR A 54 -16.00 1.81 -5.16
C TYR A 54 -16.48 0.35 -5.17
N GLY A 55 -17.50 0.00 -4.36
CA GLY A 55 -17.99 -1.37 -4.24
C GLY A 55 -16.97 -2.34 -3.64
N LEU A 56 -16.05 -1.83 -2.82
CA LEU A 56 -15.02 -2.62 -2.14
C LEU A 56 -15.41 -2.86 -0.67
N ALA A 57 -14.88 -3.94 -0.10
CA ALA A 57 -14.97 -4.19 1.34
C ALA A 57 -13.80 -3.49 2.06
N PRO A 58 -13.99 -3.06 3.33
CA PRO A 58 -12.89 -2.57 4.15
C PRO A 58 -11.78 -3.62 4.27
N GLU A 59 -10.54 -3.15 4.18
CA GLU A 59 -9.37 -3.97 4.43
C GLU A 59 -9.15 -4.16 5.94
N ASN A 60 -8.55 -5.29 6.31
CA ASN A 60 -8.26 -5.64 7.68
C ASN A 60 -6.90 -6.36 7.77
N GLN A 61 -6.47 -6.65 9.01
CA GLN A 61 -5.18 -7.27 9.28
C GLN A 61 -5.00 -8.60 8.55
N GLU A 62 -5.97 -9.51 8.61
CA GLU A 62 -5.89 -10.83 7.95
C GLU A 62 -5.64 -10.70 6.44
N LEU A 63 -6.28 -9.72 5.81
CA LEU A 63 -6.13 -9.46 4.38
C LEU A 63 -4.74 -8.91 4.05
N TRP A 64 -4.21 -7.99 4.86
CA TRP A 64 -2.85 -7.47 4.68
C TRP A 64 -1.78 -8.55 4.89
N GLU A 65 -1.95 -9.39 5.90
CA GLU A 65 -1.07 -10.53 6.15
C GLU A 65 -1.08 -11.52 5.00
N HIS A 66 -2.26 -11.78 4.41
CA HIS A 66 -2.39 -12.64 3.24
C HIS A 66 -1.61 -12.09 2.02
N TRP A 67 -1.62 -10.78 1.81
CA TRP A 67 -0.87 -10.14 0.71
C TRP A 67 0.63 -9.98 1.01
N GLY A 68 0.98 -9.77 2.28
CA GLY A 68 2.34 -9.54 2.74
C GLY A 68 2.87 -8.14 2.45
N TYR A 69 4.05 -7.83 3.02
CA TYR A 69 4.62 -6.48 3.04
C TYR A 69 4.84 -5.87 1.66
N PHE A 70 5.34 -6.68 0.72
CA PHE A 70 5.68 -6.20 -0.63
C PHE A 70 4.44 -5.78 -1.41
N GLU A 71 3.39 -6.59 -1.43
CA GLU A 71 2.17 -6.26 -2.15
C GLU A 71 1.49 -5.03 -1.52
N VAL A 72 1.42 -4.94 -0.20
CA VAL A 72 0.84 -3.75 0.47
C VAL A 72 1.65 -2.49 0.15
N ALA A 73 2.99 -2.57 0.08
CA ALA A 73 3.81 -1.43 -0.33
C ALA A 73 3.49 -0.96 -1.77
N LEU A 74 3.26 -1.90 -2.70
CA LEU A 74 2.86 -1.58 -4.07
C LEU A 74 1.46 -0.97 -4.14
N ARG A 75 0.52 -1.44 -3.32
CA ARG A 75 -0.82 -0.84 -3.19
C ARG A 75 -0.75 0.59 -2.70
N VAL A 76 0.02 0.86 -1.65
CA VAL A 76 0.25 2.23 -1.15
C VAL A 76 0.79 3.11 -2.27
N TYR A 77 1.79 2.64 -3.02
CA TYR A 77 2.35 3.40 -4.15
C TYR A 77 1.30 3.67 -5.24
N TYR A 78 0.54 2.64 -5.61
CA TYR A 78 -0.48 2.75 -6.66
C TYR A 78 -1.58 3.77 -6.32
N TYR A 79 -2.09 3.76 -5.09
CA TYR A 79 -3.21 4.63 -4.71
C TYR A 79 -2.77 6.00 -4.22
N GLU A 80 -1.63 6.12 -3.53
CA GLU A 80 -1.22 7.38 -2.92
C GLU A 80 -0.21 8.17 -3.76
N VAL A 81 0.62 7.50 -4.57
CA VAL A 81 1.65 8.17 -5.39
C VAL A 81 1.19 8.33 -6.83
N LEU A 82 0.68 7.25 -7.44
CA LEU A 82 0.11 7.34 -8.79
C LEU A 82 -1.30 7.95 -8.81
N ASN A 83 -1.90 8.12 -7.62
CA ASN A 83 -3.22 8.73 -7.43
C ASN A 83 -4.30 8.08 -8.30
N HIS A 84 -4.24 6.75 -8.42
CA HIS A 84 -5.24 5.98 -9.16
C HIS A 84 -6.48 5.71 -8.32
N THR A 85 -7.60 5.49 -9.00
CA THR A 85 -8.86 5.11 -8.36
C THR A 85 -8.80 3.66 -7.85
N PRO A 86 -9.47 3.35 -6.72
CA PRO A 86 -9.67 1.98 -6.25
C PRO A 86 -10.42 1.08 -7.24
N ASP A 87 -9.68 0.47 -8.17
CA ASP A 87 -10.16 -0.50 -9.15
C ASP A 87 -9.25 -1.74 -9.13
N LYS A 88 -9.84 -2.88 -8.78
CA LYS A 88 -9.10 -4.15 -8.62
C LYS A 88 -8.47 -4.63 -9.93
N LEU A 89 -9.16 -4.49 -11.06
CA LEU A 89 -8.66 -4.95 -12.35
C LEU A 89 -7.54 -4.04 -12.86
N ALA A 90 -7.70 -2.73 -12.67
CA ALA A 90 -6.69 -1.75 -13.01
C ALA A 90 -5.41 -1.95 -12.19
N TYR A 91 -5.56 -2.22 -10.88
CA TYR A 91 -4.43 -2.56 -10.01
C TYR A 91 -3.71 -3.83 -10.49
N ILE A 92 -4.42 -4.93 -10.74
CA ILE A 92 -3.81 -6.19 -11.21
C ILE A 92 -3.05 -5.98 -12.52
N LYS A 93 -3.65 -5.25 -13.47
CA LYS A 93 -3.00 -4.94 -14.76
C LYS A 93 -1.71 -4.16 -14.55
N TRP A 94 -1.75 -3.12 -13.71
CA TRP A 94 -0.57 -2.34 -13.39
C TRP A 94 0.50 -3.17 -12.67
N LEU A 95 0.11 -3.99 -11.70
CA LEU A 95 1.02 -4.84 -10.94
C LEU A 95 1.78 -5.81 -11.85
N ASN A 96 1.08 -6.45 -12.79
CA ASN A 96 1.73 -7.34 -13.75
C ASN A 96 2.77 -6.61 -14.59
N ASN A 97 2.43 -5.44 -15.13
CA ASN A 97 3.38 -4.62 -15.89
C ASN A 97 4.58 -4.19 -15.02
N PHE A 98 4.32 -3.75 -13.80
CA PHE A 98 5.36 -3.34 -12.87
C PHE A 98 6.34 -4.50 -12.56
N ILE A 99 5.84 -5.71 -12.34
CA ILE A 99 6.67 -6.88 -12.06
C ILE A 99 7.53 -7.25 -13.28
N GLU A 100 6.98 -7.19 -14.49
CA GLU A 100 7.74 -7.44 -15.73
C GLU A 100 8.87 -6.42 -15.91
N GLU A 101 8.59 -5.13 -15.71
CA GLU A 101 9.60 -4.07 -15.75
C GLU A 101 10.64 -4.19 -14.63
N TYR A 102 10.20 -4.52 -13.42
CA TYR A 102 11.08 -4.62 -12.26
C TYR A 102 12.10 -5.76 -12.44
N ARG A 103 11.64 -6.92 -12.95
CA ARG A 103 12.53 -8.06 -13.24
C ARG A 103 13.53 -7.75 -14.33
N THR A 104 13.13 -7.04 -15.38
CA THR A 104 14.02 -6.71 -16.51
C THR A 104 15.07 -5.66 -16.15
N ARG A 105 14.81 -4.78 -15.17
CA ARG A 105 15.77 -3.76 -14.69
C ARG A 105 16.79 -4.28 -13.66
N GLN A 106 16.63 -5.52 -13.18
CA GLN A 106 17.57 -6.17 -12.25
C GLN A 106 18.59 -7.10 -12.92
N ILE A 107 18.57 -7.22 -14.26
CA ILE A 107 19.50 -8.02 -15.06
C ILE A 107 20.55 -7.12 -15.69
#